data_AF-A0AAE4ILB5-F1
#
_entry.id   AF-A0AAE4ILB5-F1
#
_cell.length_a   1.000
_cell.length_b   1.000
_cell.length_c   1.000
_cell.angle_alpha   90.00
_cell.angle_beta   90.00
_cell.angle_gamma   90.00
#
_symmetry.space_group_name_H-M   'P 1'
#
loop_
_entity.id
_entity.type
_entity.pdbx_description
1 polymer ?
#
loop_
_entity_poly.entity_id
_entity_poly.type
_entity_poly.pdbx_seq_one_letter_code
_entity_poly.pdbx_strand_id
1 'polypeptide(L)'
;VVILAHPGKLYTTHELEQFRTQGIDGLEVIHPSHDYELQKTLGHYADRHHLLKTGGSDYHGDGEQYHAYFGIVTITSDWVSRLQEAIDRRGGRKSWSPA
;
A
#
# COMPACT_ATOMS: atom_id res chain seq x y z
N VAL A 1 -9.21 4.51 -6.50
CA VAL A 1 -8.54 4.41 -5.18
C VAL A 1 -7.08 4.74 -5.40
N VAL A 2 -6.49 5.55 -4.54
CA VAL A 2 -5.10 6.02 -4.63
C VAL A 2 -4.38 5.58 -3.35
N ILE A 3 -3.32 4.80 -3.51
CA ILE A 3 -2.50 4.28 -2.42
C ILE A 3 -1.10 4.86 -2.60
N LEU A 4 -0.53 5.42 -1.53
CA LEU A 4 0.87 5.81 -1.54
C LEU A 4 1.74 4.55 -1.39
N ALA A 5 2.39 4.16 -2.48
CA ALA A 5 3.22 2.96 -2.56
C ALA A 5 4.57 3.17 -1.88
N HIS A 6 5.06 2.12 -1.21
CA HIS A 6 6.34 1.99 -0.53
C HIS A 6 6.89 3.32 0.03
N PRO A 7 6.12 4.03 0.90
CA PRO A 7 6.47 5.38 1.34
C PRO A 7 7.80 5.43 2.09
N GLY A 8 8.21 4.32 2.70
CA GLY A 8 9.60 4.05 3.08
C GLY A 8 10.30 5.22 3.77
N LYS A 9 11.57 5.39 3.39
CA LYS A 9 12.36 6.61 3.68
C LYS A 9 12.21 7.67 2.58
N LEU A 10 11.26 7.49 1.66
CA LEU A 10 11.08 8.38 0.51
C LEU A 10 10.40 9.69 0.91
N TYR A 11 9.56 9.66 1.95
CA TYR A 11 8.79 10.81 2.38
C TYR A 11 9.00 11.11 3.85
N THR A 12 9.11 12.39 4.15
CA THR A 12 9.06 12.94 5.50
C THR A 12 7.64 12.87 6.06
N THR A 13 7.49 12.95 7.38
CA THR A 13 6.18 13.07 8.04
C THR A 13 5.36 14.25 7.50
N HIS A 14 6.03 15.34 7.12
CA HIS A 14 5.36 16.50 6.54
C HIS A 14 4.73 16.19 5.18
N GLU A 15 5.47 15.51 4.30
CA GLU A 15 4.97 15.09 2.99
C GLU A 15 3.83 14.07 3.12
N LEU A 16 3.92 13.14 4.08
CA LEU A 16 2.82 12.23 4.38
C LEU A 16 1.53 12.98 4.78
N GLU A 17 1.65 14.01 5.62
CA GLU A 17 0.51 14.87 5.95
C GLU A 17 -0.03 15.62 4.74
N GLN A 18 0.85 16.13 3.86
CA GLN A 18 0.42 16.80 2.63
C GLN A 18 -0.39 15.85 1.75
N PHE A 19 0.09 14.63 1.49
CA PHE A 19 -0.65 13.65 0.70
C PHE A 19 -1.99 13.28 1.36
N ARG A 20 -2.01 13.11 2.69
CA ARG A 20 -3.26 12.88 3.43
C ARG A 20 -4.26 14.02 3.21
N THR A 21 -3.82 15.28 3.30
CA THR A 21 -4.71 16.44 3.06
C THR A 21 -5.19 16.55 1.62
N GLN A 22 -4.47 15.96 0.66
CA GLN A 22 -4.89 15.86 -0.74
C GLN A 22 -5.87 14.71 -1.02
N GLY A 23 -6.15 13.86 -0.02
CA GLY A 23 -7.21 12.85 -0.12
C GLY A 23 -6.79 11.51 -0.73
N ILE A 24 -5.56 11.06 -0.45
CA ILE A 24 -5.19 9.65 -0.68
C ILE A 24 -6.10 8.72 0.13
N ASP A 25 -6.32 7.50 -0.36
CA ASP A 25 -7.18 6.51 0.30
C ASP A 25 -6.41 5.59 1.26
N GLY A 26 -5.10 5.44 1.06
CA GLY A 26 -4.32 4.44 1.77
C GLY A 26 -2.82 4.53 1.60
N LEU A 27 -2.13 3.66 2.34
CA LEU A 27 -0.68 3.53 2.40
C LEU A 27 -0.29 2.07 2.23
N GLU A 28 0.81 1.84 1.52
CA GLU A 28 1.49 0.55 1.58
C GLU A 28 2.25 0.42 2.90
N VAL A 29 1.78 -0.48 3.76
CA VAL A 29 2.37 -0.70 5.08
C VAL A 29 3.40 -1.81 5.02
N ILE A 30 3.09 -2.92 4.34
CA ILE A 30 3.97 -4.09 4.26
C ILE A 30 4.71 -4.09 2.91
N HIS A 31 6.02 -3.92 2.95
CA HIS A 31 6.88 -3.90 1.76
C HIS A 31 8.30 -4.37 2.14
N PRO A 32 9.08 -5.02 1.26
CA PRO A 32 10.43 -5.49 1.57
C PRO A 32 11.41 -4.40 2.02
N SER A 33 11.20 -3.15 1.61
CA SER A 33 12.02 -2.00 2.04
C SER A 33 11.62 -1.42 3.40
N HIS A 34 10.55 -1.90 4.03
CA HIS A 34 10.09 -1.42 5.33
C HIS A 34 10.57 -2.36 6.44
N ASP A 35 11.40 -1.86 7.35
CA ASP A 35 11.68 -2.57 8.59
C ASP A 35 10.44 -2.63 9.51
N TYR A 36 10.50 -3.48 10.54
CA TYR A 36 9.37 -3.72 11.44
C TYR A 36 8.87 -2.45 12.14
N GLU A 37 9.78 -1.56 12.55
CA GLU A 37 9.40 -0.32 13.25
C GLU A 37 8.72 0.67 12.30
N LEU A 38 9.16 0.74 11.04
CA LEU A 38 8.50 1.54 10.02
C LEU A 38 7.12 0.97 9.69
N GLN A 39 6.98 -0.34 9.53
CA GLN A 39 5.68 -0.99 9.30
C GLN A 39 4.69 -0.67 10.43
N LYS A 40 5.15 -0.75 11.68
CA LYS A 40 4.34 -0.40 12.86
C LYS A 40 3.95 1.08 12.87
N THR A 41 4.89 1.96 12.54
CA THR A 41 4.65 3.42 12.48
C THR A 41 3.62 3.76 11.40
N LEU A 42 3.79 3.24 10.19
CA LEU A 42 2.85 3.43 9.07
C LEU A 42 1.49 2.80 9.38
N GLY A 43 1.47 1.63 10.02
CA GLY A 43 0.24 0.96 10.46
C GLY A 43 -0.56 1.82 11.44
N HIS A 44 0.08 2.33 12.49
CA HIS A 44 -0.55 3.23 13.45
C HIS A 44 -1.01 4.54 12.80
N TYR A 45 -0.23 5.10 11.89
CA TYR A 45 -0.59 6.30 11.14
C TYR A 45 -1.86 6.05 10.31
N ALA A 46 -1.90 4.96 9.55
CA ALA A 46 -3.05 4.59 8.75
C ALA A 46 -4.31 4.39 9.61
N ASP A 47 -4.18 3.69 10.74
CA ASP A 47 -5.29 3.46 11.67
C ASP A 47 -5.82 4.76 12.28
N ARG A 48 -4.93 5.67 12.70
CA ARG A 48 -5.29 6.98 13.26
C ARG A 48 -6.06 7.86 12.27
N HIS A 49 -5.73 7.75 10.98
CA HIS A 49 -6.29 8.60 9.93
C HIS A 49 -7.34 7.89 9.07
N HIS A 50 -7.77 6.69 9.46
CA HIS A 50 -8.76 5.87 8.74
C HIS A 50 -8.36 5.59 7.28
N LEU A 51 -7.07 5.45 7.03
CA LEU A 51 -6.51 5.12 5.72
C LEU A 51 -6.50 3.60 5.52
N LEU A 52 -6.67 3.16 4.27
CA LEU A 52 -6.49 1.76 3.89
C LEU A 52 -5.03 1.34 4.09
N LYS A 53 -4.83 0.11 4.52
CA LYS A 53 -3.51 -0.53 4.61
C LYS A 53 -3.36 -1.54 3.51
N THR A 54 -2.26 -1.49 2.78
CA THR A 54 -1.93 -2.46 1.72
C THR A 54 -0.52 -3.03 1.92
N GLY A 55 -0.14 -3.95 1.04
CA GLY A 55 1.20 -4.49 0.98
C GLY A 55 1.50 -5.07 -0.40
N GLY A 56 2.77 -5.13 -0.75
CA GLY A 56 3.24 -5.53 -2.06
C GLY A 56 4.70 -5.93 -2.02
N SER A 57 5.07 -6.90 -2.85
CA SER A 57 6.45 -7.38 -2.97
C SER A 57 7.31 -6.50 -3.88
N ASP A 58 6.67 -5.65 -4.69
CA ASP A 58 7.30 -4.90 -5.78
C ASP A 58 8.19 -5.80 -6.66
N TYR A 59 7.61 -6.94 -7.08
CA TYR A 59 8.34 -7.97 -7.80
C TYR A 59 8.48 -7.60 -9.29
N HIS A 60 9.72 -7.47 -9.76
CA HIS A 60 10.05 -7.08 -11.13
C HIS A 60 10.58 -8.21 -12.02
N GLY A 61 10.68 -9.45 -11.53
CA GLY A 61 11.16 -10.60 -12.33
C GLY A 61 12.66 -10.66 -12.60
N ASP A 62 13.36 -9.51 -12.62
CA ASP A 62 14.76 -9.43 -13.02
C ASP A 62 15.73 -9.52 -11.84
N GLY A 63 16.40 -10.66 -11.70
CA GLY A 63 17.53 -10.88 -10.79
C GLY A 63 17.22 -11.82 -9.61
N GLU A 64 18.17 -12.70 -9.25
CA GLU A 64 18.01 -13.71 -8.19
C GLU A 64 17.51 -13.11 -6.86
N GLN A 65 17.91 -11.87 -6.54
CA GLN A 65 17.49 -11.19 -5.31
C GLN A 65 15.97 -10.93 -5.22
N TYR A 66 15.25 -10.80 -6.33
CA TYR A 66 13.80 -10.53 -6.32
C TYR A 66 12.97 -11.82 -6.24
N HIS A 67 13.55 -12.98 -6.58
CA HIS A 67 12.86 -14.27 -6.43
C HIS A 67 12.46 -14.54 -4.98
N ALA A 68 13.25 -14.04 -4.03
CA ALA A 68 12.95 -14.13 -2.60
C ALA A 68 11.67 -13.37 -2.19
N TYR A 69 11.15 -12.46 -3.01
CA TYR A 69 9.96 -11.69 -2.66
C TYR A 69 8.69 -12.17 -3.36
N PHE A 70 8.81 -13.05 -4.35
CA PHE A 70 7.64 -13.61 -5.03
C PHE A 70 6.77 -14.43 -4.07
N GLY A 71 5.53 -13.98 -3.83
CA GLY A 71 4.56 -14.68 -2.99
C GLY A 71 4.84 -14.67 -1.49
N ILE A 72 5.88 -13.97 -1.01
CA ILE A 72 6.23 -13.93 0.42
C ILE A 72 5.59 -12.74 1.15
N VAL A 73 5.40 -11.61 0.46
CA VAL A 73 4.72 -10.45 1.05
C VAL A 73 3.21 -10.70 1.04
N THR A 74 2.66 -10.92 2.23
CA THR A 74 1.23 -11.20 2.41
C THR A 74 0.56 -10.13 3.25
N ILE A 75 -0.73 -9.90 2.97
CA ILE A 75 -1.63 -9.09 3.78
C ILE A 75 -2.85 -9.91 4.16
N THR A 76 -3.58 -9.45 5.16
CA THR A 76 -4.84 -10.11 5.57
C THR A 76 -5.91 -9.97 4.50
N SER A 77 -6.81 -10.94 4.41
CA SER A 77 -7.96 -10.88 3.51
C SER A 77 -8.88 -9.69 3.81
N ASP A 78 -8.98 -9.25 5.07
CA ASP A 78 -9.75 -8.06 5.46
C ASP A 78 -9.23 -6.80 4.75
N TRP A 79 -7.91 -6.62 4.65
CA TRP A 79 -7.34 -5.46 3.94
C TRP A 79 -7.69 -5.49 2.45
N VAL A 80 -7.71 -6.69 1.85
CA VAL A 80 -8.13 -6.88 0.45
C VAL A 80 -9.61 -6.54 0.27
N SER A 81 -10.47 -7.01 1.17
CA SER A 81 -11.92 -6.71 1.12
C SER A 81 -12.19 -5.21 1.27
N ARG A 82 -11.54 -4.53 2.21
CA ARG A 82 -11.66 -3.07 2.38
C ARG A 82 -11.22 -2.30 1.15
N LEU A 83 -10.14 -2.75 0.49
CA LEU A 83 -9.68 -2.15 -0.76
C LEU A 83 -10.73 -2.32 -1.87
N GLN A 84 -11.34 -3.50 -1.99
CA GLN A 84 -12.40 -3.77 -2.96
C GLN A 84 -13.64 -2.89 -2.71
N GLU A 85 -14.09 -2.78 -1.46
CA GLU A 85 -15.19 -1.87 -1.09
C GLU A 85 -14.88 -0.40 -1.45
N ALA A 86 -13.65 0.05 -1.23
CA ALA A 86 -13.24 1.41 -1.59
C ALA A 86 -13.24 1.63 -3.11
N ILE A 87 -12.88 0.60 -3.89
CA ILE A 87 -12.98 0.64 -5.36
C ILE A 87 -14.45 0.77 -5.78
N ASP A 88 -15.33 -0.03 -5.18
CA ASP A 88 -16.77 -0.02 -5.49
C ASP A 88 -17.40 1.35 -5.19
N ARG A 89 -17.05 1.97 -4.05
CA ARG A 89 -17.50 3.32 -3.69
C ARG A 89 -17.03 4.42 -4.66
N ARG A 90 -15.89 4.22 -5.34
CA ARG A 90 -15.33 5.18 -6.31
C ARG A 90 -15.79 4.96 -7.76
N GLY A 91 -16.83 4.16 -7.98
CA GLY A 91 -17.41 3.92 -9.31
C GLY A 91 -17.09 2.54 -9.89
N GLY A 92 -16.60 1.60 -9.06
CA GLY A 92 -16.45 0.20 -9.42
C GLY A 92 -15.19 -0.15 -10.22
N ARG A 93 -15.00 -1.45 -10.43
CA ARG A 93 -13.89 -1.99 -11.23
C ARG A 93 -14.17 -1.70 -12.70
N LYS A 94 -13.29 -0.93 -13.34
CA LYS A 94 -13.30 -0.81 -14.80
C LYS A 94 -12.88 -2.15 -15.40
N SER A 95 -13.60 -2.63 -16.41
CA SER A 95 -13.14 -3.76 -17.21
C SER A 95 -11.82 -3.37 -17.86
N TRP A 96 -10.74 -4.04 -17.44
CA TRP A 96 -9.45 -3.90 -18.10
C TRP A 96 -9.46 -4.80 -19.34
N SER A 97 -9.36 -4.18 -20.52
CA SER A 97 -9.09 -4.87 -21.78
C SER A 97 -7.64 -4.56 -22.15
N PRO A 98 -6.73 -5.54 -22.21
CA PRO A 98 -5.40 -5.30 -22.77
C PRO A 98 -5.53 -4.90 -24.24
N ALA A 99 -4.75 -3.90 -24.64
CA ALA A 99 -4.52 -3.56 -26.05
C ALA A 99 -3.55 -4.55 -26.68
#